data_AF-A0A7V4VWX8-F1
#
_entry.id   AF-A0A7V4VWX8-F1
#
_cell.length_a   1.000
_cell.length_b   1.000
_cell.length_c   1.000
_cell.angle_alpha   90.00
_cell.angle_beta   90.00
_cell.angle_gamma   90.00
#
_symmetry.space_group_name_H-M   'P 1'
#
loop_
_entity.id
_entity.type
_entity.pdbx_description
1 polymer ?
#
loop_
_entity_poly.entity_id
_entity_poly.type
_entity_poly.pdbx_seq_one_letter_code
_entity_poly.pdbx_strand_id
1 'polypeptide(L)' 'ARVRLRPILMTTTTTLLGMLPMALSRGEGSETWIPLSVSVIGGLSVSTLITLVIVPVMYSIFEERVKRF' A
#
# COMPACT_ATOMS: atom_id res chain seq x y z
N ALA A 1 -16.71 8.05 0.63
CA ALA A 1 -15.37 7.75 0.06
C ALA A 1 -14.21 8.55 0.69
N ARG A 2 -14.32 9.86 0.96
CA ARG A 2 -13.21 10.73 1.42
C ARG A 2 -12.56 10.40 2.79
N VAL A 3 -13.25 9.70 3.69
CA VAL A 3 -12.76 9.45 5.06
C VAL A 3 -11.70 8.33 5.12
N ARG A 4 -11.66 7.41 4.14
CA ARG A 4 -10.75 6.24 4.16
C ARG A 4 -9.44 6.43 3.40
N LEU A 5 -9.36 7.39 2.49
CA LEU A 5 -8.15 7.71 1.71
C LEU A 5 -7.03 8.32 2.56
N ARG A 6 -7.39 9.12 3.58
CA ARG A 6 -6.43 9.72 4.53
C ARG A 6 -5.61 8.65 5.28
N PRO A 7 -6.24 7.63 5.90
CA PRO A 7 -5.52 6.53 6.55
C PRO A 7 -4.54 5.79 5.63
N ILE A 8 -4.93 5.53 4.38
CA ILE A 8 -4.11 4.77 3.42
C ILE A 8 -2.87 5.57 3.03
N LEU A 9 -3.04 6.84 2.65
CA LEU A 9 -1.90 7.71 2.30
C LEU A 9 -0.96 7.91 3.50
N MET A 10 -1.51 7.98 4.72
CA MET A 10 -0.71 8.11 5.95
C MET A 10 0.18 6.88 6.18
N THR A 11 -0.35 5.67 6.06
CA THR A 11 0.46 4.45 6.25
C THR A 11 1.47 4.27 5.14
N THR A 12 1.11 4.45 3.87
CA THR A 12 2.04 4.29 2.74
C THR A 12 3.21 5.28 2.86
N THR A 13 2.93 6.54 3.20
CA THR A 13 3.98 7.58 3.37
C THR A 13 4.88 7.26 4.57
N THR A 14 4.31 6.78 5.69
CA THR A 14 5.08 6.42 6.89
C THR A 14 6.02 5.23 6.60
N THR A 15 5.54 4.20 5.89
CA THR A 15 6.36 3.05 5.51
C THR A 15 7.46 3.44 4.53
N LEU A 16 7.14 4.27 3.54
CA LEU A 16 8.12 4.80 2.59
C LEU A 16 9.24 5.58 3.30
N LEU A 17 8.87 6.49 4.21
CA LEU A 17 9.85 7.28 4.99
C LEU A 17 10.68 6.40 5.94
N GLY A 18 10.09 5.39 6.58
CA GLY A 18 10.79 4.47 7.48
C GLY A 18 11.75 3.52 6.75
N MET A 19 11.43 3.13 5.52
CA MET A 19 12.29 2.27 4.70
C MET A 19 13.30 3.05 3.84
N LEU A 20 13.12 4.36 3.69
CA LEU A 20 14.03 5.25 2.96
C LEU A 20 15.50 5.17 3.43
N PRO A 21 15.80 5.26 4.75
CA PRO A 21 17.18 5.10 5.23
C PRO A 21 17.70 3.67 5.07
N MET A 22 16.83 2.65 5.15
CA MET A 22 17.21 1.24 4.92
C MET A 22 17.58 0.98 3.45
N ALA A 23 16.89 1.62 2.50
CA ALA A 23 17.19 1.54 1.08
C ALA A 23 18.46 2.30 0.66
N LEU A 24 18.81 3.36 1.39
CA LEU A 24 20.03 4.16 1.15
C LEU A 24 21.24 3.69 1.97
N SER A 25 21.02 2.93 3.04
CA SER A 25 22.07 2.37 3.90
C SER A 25 23.01 1.47 3.09
N ARG A 26 24.29 1.86 3.03
CA ARG A 26 25.39 1.14 2.39
C ARG A 26 26.29 0.42 3.42
N GLY A 27 25.72 -0.03 4.54
CA GLY A 27 26.44 -0.78 5.58
C GLY A 27 26.68 -2.25 5.20
N GLU A 28 27.60 -2.93 5.89
CA GLU A 28 27.82 -4.38 5.75
C GLU A 28 26.50 -5.15 5.98
N GLY A 29 26.15 -6.06 5.07
CA GLY A 29 24.86 -6.77 5.05
C GLY A 29 23.76 -6.10 4.22
N SER A 30 23.97 -4.89 3.68
CA SER A 30 22.99 -4.15 2.88
C SER A 30 22.58 -4.83 1.57
N GLU A 31 23.37 -5.77 1.04
CA GLU A 31 23.02 -6.54 -0.18
C GLU A 31 21.71 -7.33 -0.05
N THR A 32 21.32 -7.74 1.17
CA THR A 32 20.05 -8.44 1.40
C THR A 32 18.93 -7.48 1.77
N TRP A 33 19.22 -6.45 2.58
CA TRP A 33 18.20 -5.52 3.10
C TRP A 33 17.71 -4.51 2.06
N ILE A 34 18.57 -4.10 1.12
CA ILE A 34 18.20 -3.20 0.01
C ILE A 34 17.13 -3.83 -0.89
N PRO A 35 17.33 -5.01 -1.50
CA PRO A 35 16.33 -5.61 -2.40
C PRO A 35 15.03 -5.98 -1.65
N LEU A 36 15.12 -6.33 -0.37
CA LEU A 36 13.96 -6.63 0.47
C LEU A 36 13.10 -5.37 0.69
N SER A 37 13.74 -4.25 1.03
CA SER A 37 13.06 -2.96 1.20
C SER A 37 12.41 -2.48 -0.10
N VAL A 38 13.12 -2.59 -1.23
CA VAL A 38 12.59 -2.21 -2.55
C VAL A 38 11.39 -3.08 -2.95
N SER A 39 11.46 -4.39 -2.71
CA SER A 39 10.36 -5.32 -3.00
C SER A 39 9.12 -5.02 -2.17
N VAL A 40 9.28 -4.70 -0.89
CA VAL A 40 8.17 -4.35 0.01
C VAL A 40 7.54 -3.01 -0.39
N ILE A 41 8.36 -1.99 -0.71
CA ILE A 41 7.86 -0.70 -1.18
C ILE A 41 7.03 -0.86 -2.46
N GLY A 42 7.54 -1.61 -3.43
CA GLY A 42 6.83 -1.89 -4.68
C GLY A 42 5.54 -2.67 -4.44
N GLY A 43 5.61 -3.76 -3.67
CA GLY A 43 4.46 -4.61 -3.36
C GLY A 43 3.37 -3.87 -2.59
N LEU A 44 3.73 -3.06 -1.60
CA LEU A 44 2.78 -2.23 -0.84
C LEU A 44 2.15 -1.15 -1.72
N SER A 45 2.94 -0.51 -2.60
CA SER A 45 2.41 0.51 -3.52
C SER A 45 1.37 -0.10 -4.47
N VAL A 46 1.68 -1.26 -5.06
CA VAL A 46 0.76 -1.98 -5.96
C VAL A 46 -0.46 -2.49 -5.20
N SER A 47 -0.29 -3.11 -4.03
CA SER A 47 -1.39 -3.59 -3.19
C SER A 47 -2.32 -2.47 -2.74
N THR A 48 -1.76 -1.29 -2.43
CA THR A 48 -2.53 -0.09 -2.09
C THR A 48 -3.37 0.38 -3.27
N LEU A 49 -2.77 0.44 -4.46
CA LEU A 49 -3.44 0.85 -5.71
C LEU A 49 -4.57 -0.12 -6.08
N ILE A 50 -4.29 -1.42 -5.99
CA ILE A 50 -5.26 -2.49 -6.19
C ILE A 50 -6.39 -2.36 -5.16
N THR A 51 -6.10 -2.22 -3.88
CA THR A 51 -7.11 -2.10 -2.82
C THR A 51 -8.00 -0.88 -3.03
N LEU A 52 -7.44 0.25 -3.45
CA LEU A 52 -8.20 1.46 -3.77
C LEU A 52 -9.18 1.30 -4.92
N VAL A 53 -8.92 0.37 -5.85
CA VAL A 53 -9.81 0.03 -6.97
C VAL A 53 -10.76 -1.12 -6.61
N ILE A 54 -10.26 -2.16 -5.93
CA ILE A 54 -11.04 -3.34 -5.55
C ILE A 54 -12.10 -3.01 -4.52
N VAL A 55 -11.79 -2.17 -3.52
CA VAL A 55 -12.74 -1.79 -2.47
C VAL A 55 -13.98 -1.09 -3.02
N PRO A 56 -13.90 -0.06 -3.89
CA PRO A 56 -15.10 0.56 -4.47
C PRO A 56 -15.82 -0.37 -5.44
N VAL A 57 -15.11 -1.17 -6.25
CA VAL A 57 -15.74 -2.15 -7.15
C VAL A 57 -16.54 -3.19 -6.37
N MET A 58 -15.95 -3.74 -5.31
CA MET A 58 -16.63 -4.64 -4.37
C MET A 58 -17.83 -3.96 -3.71
N TYR A 59 -17.70 -2.70 -3.28
CA TYR A 59 -18.80 -1.95 -2.68
C TYR A 59 -19.96 -1.74 -3.67
N SER A 60 -19.68 -1.36 -4.92
CA SER A 60 -20.70 -1.19 -5.95
C SER A 60 -21.44 -2.49 -6.25
N ILE A 61 -20.71 -3.62 -6.35
CA ILE A 61 -21.33 -4.94 -6.56
C ILE A 61 -22.19 -5.33 -5.35
N PHE A 62 -21.69 -5.11 -4.12
CA PHE A 62 -22.43 -5.45 -2.91
C PHE A 62 -23.66 -4.55 -2.73
N GLU A 63 -23.55 -3.26 -3.05
CA GLU A 63 -24.65 -2.29 -2.97
C GLU A 63 -25.74 -2.60 -4.02
N GLU A 64 -25.37 -2.98 -5.24
CA GLU A 64 -26.32 -3.47 -6.26
C GLU A 64 -27.00 -4.78 -5.83
N ARG A 65 -26.26 -5.71 -5.21
CA ARG A 65 -26.83 -6.96 -4.67
C ARG A 65 -27.78 -6.71 -3.51
N VAL A 66 -27.47 -5.79 -2.61
CA VAL A 66 -28.32 -5.44 -1.46
C VAL A 66 -29.57 -4.68 -1.90
N LYS A 67 -29.50 -3.81 -2.93
CA LYS A 67 -30.69 -3.13 -3.47
C LYS A 67 -31.67 -4.04 -4.21
N ARG A 68 -31.24 -5.26 -4.56
CA ARG A 68 -32.06 -6.22 -5.32
C ARG A 68 -32.72 -7.30 -4.44
N PHE A 69 -32.45 -7.28 -3.13
CA PHE A 69 -33.18 -8.03 -2.10
C PHE A 69 -34.14 -7.10 -1.36
#